data_AF-A0A453NLC0-F1
#
_entry.id   AF-A0A453NLC0-F1
#
_cell.length_a   1.000
_cell.length_b   1.000
_cell.length_c   1.000
_cell.angle_alpha   90.00
_cell.angle_beta   90.00
_cell.angle_gamma   90.00
#
_symmetry.space_group_name_H-M   'P 1'
#
loop_
_entity.id
_entity.type
_entity.pdbx_description
1 polymer ?
#
loop_
_entity_poly.entity_id
_entity_poly.type
_entity_poly.pdbx_seq_one_letter_code
_entity_poly.pdbx_strand_id
1 'polypeptide(L)'
;LCYIMNVATPTKDCLELTYELLLPVIKARDDRTLTRQERSILLDCEDRINVLLAIVFENYKSLDEHSITGLSELFGPISDCAAPALAPAVQIFSVLHDILSNEAQSILRSYLQAAAAKRCRRHMIETDEFMSSNNDNLLTDDMTISAAYLKMKTLCINISLEIQADIKIHDQNILPRLQIYACSSKSIFVCLDTTQNSPHIFPL
;
A
#
# COMPACT_ATOMS: atom_id res chain seq x y z
N LEU A 1 18.12 -19.02 0.57
CA LEU A 1 17.51 -17.72 0.20
C LEU A 1 16.96 -17.72 -1.24
N CYS A 2 17.79 -17.79 -2.29
CA CYS A 2 17.28 -17.54 -3.65
C CYS A 2 16.24 -18.55 -4.19
N TYR A 3 16.21 -19.80 -3.68
CA TYR A 3 15.11 -20.74 -3.98
C TYR A 3 13.77 -20.26 -3.41
N ILE A 4 13.76 -19.82 -2.14
CA ILE A 4 12.56 -19.34 -1.45
C ILE A 4 12.04 -18.07 -2.12
N MET A 5 12.94 -17.17 -2.52
CA MET A 5 12.55 -15.94 -3.22
C MET A 5 11.88 -16.17 -4.58
N ASN A 6 12.00 -17.34 -5.20
CA ASN A 6 11.27 -17.65 -6.44
C ASN A 6 9.78 -17.92 -6.22
N VAL A 7 9.40 -18.29 -4.99
CA VAL A 7 8.04 -18.70 -4.62
C VAL A 7 7.50 -17.88 -3.45
N ALA A 8 8.19 -16.81 -3.09
CA ALA A 8 7.88 -16.03 -1.91
C ALA A 8 6.55 -15.29 -2.08
N THR A 9 5.72 -15.37 -1.05
CA THR A 9 4.43 -14.68 -0.95
C THR A 9 4.46 -13.69 0.21
N PRO A 10 3.62 -12.64 0.18
CA PRO A 10 3.53 -11.62 1.22
C PRO A 10 2.79 -12.14 2.48
N THR A 11 3.15 -13.32 2.96
CA THR A 11 2.64 -13.93 4.21
C THR A 11 3.67 -13.82 5.32
N LYS A 12 3.21 -13.84 6.56
CA LYS A 12 4.05 -13.76 7.75
C LYS A 12 5.16 -14.82 7.74
N ASP A 13 4.78 -16.09 7.61
CA ASP A 13 5.73 -17.21 7.69
C ASP A 13 6.81 -17.14 6.60
N CYS A 14 6.44 -16.70 5.38
CA CYS A 14 7.38 -16.53 4.29
C CYS A 14 8.36 -15.38 4.55
N LEU A 15 7.88 -14.26 5.08
CA LEU A 15 8.70 -13.10 5.41
C LEU A 15 9.61 -13.36 6.62
N GLU A 16 9.12 -14.03 7.67
CA GLU A 16 9.94 -14.43 8.81
C GLU A 16 11.08 -15.35 8.37
N LEU A 17 10.80 -16.37 7.55
CA LEU A 17 11.84 -17.25 7.00
C LEU A 17 12.83 -16.48 6.12
N THR A 18 12.36 -15.53 5.32
CA THR A 18 13.23 -14.67 4.51
C THR A 18 14.15 -13.84 5.39
N TYR A 19 13.63 -13.25 6.46
CA TYR A 19 14.39 -12.47 7.43
C TYR A 19 15.48 -13.31 8.12
N GLU A 20 15.12 -14.49 8.62
CA GLU A 20 16.04 -15.41 9.28
C GLU A 20 17.21 -15.82 8.38
N LEU A 21 16.91 -16.11 7.10
CA LEU A 21 17.94 -16.50 6.13
C LEU A 21 18.78 -15.33 5.64
N LEU A 22 18.25 -14.11 5.69
CA LEU A 22 18.94 -12.90 5.26
C LEU A 22 19.99 -12.45 6.29
N LEU A 23 19.69 -12.56 7.60
CA LEU A 23 20.58 -12.15 8.69
C LEU A 23 22.04 -12.66 8.56
N PRO A 24 22.32 -13.97 8.42
CA PRO A 24 23.70 -14.45 8.31
C PRO A 24 24.39 -13.97 7.02
N VAL A 25 23.63 -13.77 5.94
CA VAL A 25 24.16 -13.31 4.65
C VAL A 25 24.57 -11.85 4.71
N ILE A 26 23.75 -11.01 5.34
CA ILE A 26 24.05 -9.59 5.54
C ILE A 26 25.25 -9.44 6.48
N LYS A 27 25.32 -10.23 7.55
CA LYS A 27 26.50 -10.26 8.41
C LYS A 27 27.78 -10.61 7.62
N ALA A 28 27.73 -11.63 6.78
CA ALA A 28 28.87 -12.00 5.92
C ALA A 28 29.24 -10.92 4.89
N ARG A 29 28.26 -10.16 4.38
CA ARG A 29 28.48 -8.99 3.52
C ARG A 29 29.26 -7.91 4.27
N ASP A 30 28.82 -7.58 5.46
CA ASP A 30 29.40 -6.52 6.29
C ASP A 30 30.81 -6.90 6.78
N ASP A 31 31.02 -8.17 7.12
CA ASP A 31 32.33 -8.76 7.44
C ASP A 31 33.23 -8.94 6.19
N ARG A 32 32.72 -8.62 5.00
CA ARG A 32 33.40 -8.73 3.69
C ARG A 32 33.88 -10.15 3.34
N THR A 33 33.29 -11.18 3.96
CA THR A 33 33.67 -12.58 3.78
C THR A 33 33.04 -13.23 2.54
N LEU A 34 32.05 -12.59 1.93
CA LEU A 34 31.44 -13.07 0.69
C LEU A 34 32.45 -13.08 -0.48
N THR A 35 32.38 -14.13 -1.30
CA THR A 35 33.06 -14.23 -2.58
C THR A 35 32.43 -13.29 -3.62
N ARG A 36 33.11 -13.10 -4.76
CA ARG A 36 32.56 -12.29 -5.87
C ARG A 36 31.25 -12.87 -6.42
N GLN A 37 31.15 -14.20 -6.51
CA GLN A 37 29.96 -14.87 -7.00
C GLN A 37 28.80 -14.72 -6.02
N GLU A 38 29.05 -14.90 -4.71
CA GLU A 38 28.02 -14.71 -3.69
C GLU A 38 27.52 -13.28 -3.63
N ARG A 39 28.39 -12.27 -3.83
CA ARG A 39 27.95 -10.87 -3.94
C ARG A 39 27.00 -10.66 -5.12
N SER A 40 27.31 -11.24 -6.28
CA SER A 40 26.43 -11.14 -7.46
C SER A 40 25.07 -11.78 -7.19
N ILE A 41 25.06 -12.97 -6.60
CA ILE A 41 23.82 -13.70 -6.26
C ILE A 41 23.02 -12.93 -5.20
N LEU A 42 23.71 -12.30 -4.23
CA LEU A 42 23.07 -11.49 -3.19
C LEU A 42 22.34 -10.30 -3.80
N LEU A 43 22.94 -9.58 -4.76
CA LEU A 43 22.29 -8.47 -5.45
C LEU A 43 20.98 -8.91 -6.12
N ASP A 44 21.00 -10.02 -6.87
CA ASP A 44 19.78 -10.56 -7.50
C ASP A 44 18.71 -10.94 -6.46
N CYS A 45 19.16 -11.44 -5.31
CA CYS A 45 18.29 -11.82 -4.20
C CYS A 45 17.72 -10.56 -3.50
N GLU A 46 18.51 -9.49 -3.30
CA GLU A 46 18.06 -8.20 -2.76
C GLU A 46 17.01 -7.55 -3.67
N ASP A 47 17.20 -7.57 -4.99
CA ASP A 47 16.22 -7.05 -5.95
C ASP A 47 14.86 -7.76 -5.82
N ARG A 48 14.88 -9.09 -5.71
CA ARG A 48 13.66 -9.90 -5.51
C ARG A 48 12.99 -9.61 -4.17
N ILE A 49 13.78 -9.42 -3.11
CA ILE A 49 13.25 -9.04 -1.81
C ILE A 49 12.61 -7.65 -1.88
N ASN A 50 13.23 -6.68 -2.56
CA ASN A 50 12.66 -5.35 -2.75
C ASN A 50 11.34 -5.40 -3.54
N VAL A 51 11.22 -6.25 -4.56
CA VAL A 51 9.95 -6.49 -5.26
C VAL A 51 8.89 -7.05 -4.31
N LEU A 52 9.25 -8.04 -3.48
CA LEU A 52 8.32 -8.59 -2.49
C LEU A 52 7.88 -7.54 -1.46
N LEU A 53 8.82 -6.74 -0.95
CA LEU A 53 8.53 -5.64 -0.02
C LEU A 53 7.62 -4.59 -0.66
N ALA A 54 7.82 -4.25 -1.93
CA ALA A 54 6.92 -3.38 -2.67
C ALA A 54 5.50 -3.96 -2.68
N ILE A 55 5.34 -5.25 -3.00
CA ILE A 55 4.03 -5.92 -2.98
C ILE A 55 3.40 -5.84 -1.58
N VAL A 56 4.16 -6.09 -0.51
CA VAL A 56 3.66 -6.03 0.86
C VAL A 56 3.19 -4.62 1.23
N PHE A 57 4.06 -3.62 1.05
CA PHE A 57 3.78 -2.24 1.46
C PHE A 57 2.73 -1.57 0.58
N GLU A 58 2.70 -1.86 -0.72
CA GLU A 58 1.67 -1.34 -1.63
C GLU A 58 0.28 -1.96 -1.40
N ASN A 59 0.20 -3.07 -0.65
CA ASN A 59 -1.05 -3.77 -0.38
C ASN A 59 -1.28 -4.01 1.13
N TYR A 60 -0.67 -3.21 2.01
CA TYR A 60 -0.62 -3.47 3.45
C TYR A 60 -1.99 -3.64 4.16
N LYS A 61 -3.07 -3.08 3.60
CA LYS A 61 -4.46 -3.23 4.08
C LYS A 61 -5.24 -4.39 3.44
N SER A 62 -4.59 -5.12 2.54
CA SER A 62 -5.15 -6.23 1.76
C SER A 62 -4.32 -7.50 1.88
N LEU A 63 -3.35 -7.50 2.79
CA LEU A 63 -2.59 -8.70 3.14
C LEU A 63 -3.51 -9.71 3.83
N ASP A 64 -3.42 -10.96 3.41
CA ASP A 64 -4.26 -12.04 3.90
C ASP A 64 -3.47 -13.33 4.02
N GLU A 65 -3.30 -13.81 5.25
CA GLU A 65 -2.56 -15.04 5.55
C GLU A 65 -3.29 -16.30 5.08
N HIS A 66 -4.60 -16.22 4.82
CA HIS A 66 -5.40 -17.35 4.34
C HIS A 66 -5.43 -17.46 2.81
N SER A 67 -4.91 -16.44 2.11
CA SER A 67 -4.83 -16.44 0.65
C SER A 67 -3.56 -17.15 0.17
N ILE A 68 -3.69 -17.93 -0.90
CA ILE A 68 -2.55 -18.59 -1.56
C ILE A 68 -1.54 -17.56 -2.06
N THR A 69 -2.01 -16.39 -2.48
CA THR A 69 -1.16 -15.30 -2.97
C THR A 69 -0.68 -14.36 -1.86
N GLY A 70 -1.13 -14.56 -0.61
CA GLY A 70 -0.91 -13.64 0.51
C GLY A 70 -1.68 -12.32 0.41
N LEU A 71 -2.57 -12.19 -0.58
CA LEU A 71 -3.39 -11.00 -0.82
C LEU A 71 -4.86 -11.38 -0.90
N SER A 72 -5.71 -10.57 -0.28
CA SER A 72 -7.15 -10.70 -0.38
C SER A 72 -7.62 -10.24 -1.77
N GLU A 73 -8.31 -11.11 -2.50
CA GLU A 73 -8.89 -10.79 -3.81
C GLU A 73 -10.14 -9.90 -3.69
N LEU A 74 -10.84 -10.01 -2.56
CA LEU A 74 -12.00 -9.19 -2.22
C LEU A 74 -11.55 -8.08 -1.27
N PHE A 75 -11.80 -6.84 -1.66
CA PHE A 75 -11.61 -5.72 -0.75
C PHE A 75 -12.73 -5.73 0.28
N GLY A 76 -12.48 -6.48 1.36
CA GLY A 76 -13.37 -6.56 2.50
C GLY A 76 -13.44 -5.24 3.30
N PRO A 77 -14.19 -5.24 4.41
CA PRO A 77 -14.21 -4.10 5.32
C PRO A 77 -12.79 -3.70 5.68
N ILE A 78 -12.56 -2.38 5.77
CA ILE A 78 -11.23 -1.82 6.01
C ILE A 78 -10.74 -2.37 7.35
N SER A 79 -9.66 -3.16 7.31
CA SER A 79 -9.05 -3.70 8.53
C SER A 79 -8.46 -2.56 9.34
N ASP A 80 -8.88 -2.48 10.60
CA ASP A 80 -8.33 -1.56 11.60
C ASP A 80 -7.03 -2.09 12.25
N CYS A 81 -6.64 -3.32 11.93
CA CYS A 81 -5.47 -3.99 12.46
C CYS A 81 -4.39 -4.14 11.39
N ALA A 82 -3.13 -3.97 11.80
CA ALA A 82 -2.00 -4.27 10.93
C ALA A 82 -1.94 -5.77 10.66
N ALA A 83 -1.75 -6.13 9.39
CA ALA A 83 -1.58 -7.51 9.01
C ALA A 83 -0.31 -8.12 9.66
N PRO A 84 -0.33 -9.40 10.04
CA PRO A 84 0.81 -10.05 10.69
C PRO A 84 2.09 -10.02 9.84
N ALA A 85 1.97 -10.09 8.51
CA ALA A 85 3.06 -9.94 7.55
C ALA A 85 3.79 -8.57 7.58
N LEU A 86 3.19 -7.50 8.14
CA LEU A 86 3.83 -6.17 8.11
C LEU A 86 5.06 -6.08 9.00
N ALA A 87 5.01 -6.67 10.19
CA ALA A 87 6.14 -6.65 11.12
C ALA A 87 7.43 -7.26 10.52
N PRO A 88 7.41 -8.50 9.97
CA PRO A 88 8.61 -9.08 9.36
C PRO A 88 9.04 -8.33 8.08
N ALA A 89 8.10 -7.76 7.31
CA ALA A 89 8.47 -6.92 6.16
C ALA A 89 9.27 -5.67 6.58
N VAL A 90 8.88 -5.00 7.67
CA VAL A 90 9.64 -3.86 8.19
C VAL A 90 11.01 -4.29 8.71
N GLN A 91 11.12 -5.46 9.33
CA GLN A 91 12.41 -6.00 9.77
C GLN A 91 13.36 -6.25 8.61
N ILE A 92 12.87 -6.88 7.53
CA ILE A 92 13.66 -7.10 6.31
C ILE A 92 14.06 -5.76 5.69
N PHE A 93 13.12 -4.82 5.56
CA PHE A 93 13.40 -3.49 5.03
C PHE A 93 14.49 -2.78 5.83
N SER A 94 14.47 -2.90 7.16
CA SER A 94 15.45 -2.27 8.05
C SER A 94 16.85 -2.89 8.00
N VAL A 95 16.95 -4.14 7.57
CA VAL A 95 18.24 -4.83 7.38
C VAL A 95 18.85 -4.49 6.02
N LEU A 96 18.01 -4.30 4.99
CA LEU A 96 18.46 -3.97 3.64
C LEU A 96 18.75 -2.48 3.46
N HIS A 97 17.98 -1.62 4.13
CA HIS A 97 18.00 -0.18 3.94
C HIS A 97 18.33 0.54 5.25
N ASP A 98 19.13 1.59 5.16
CA ASP A 98 19.29 2.52 6.27
C ASP A 98 17.99 3.33 6.43
N ILE A 99 17.16 2.95 7.40
CA ILE A 99 15.85 3.57 7.69
C ILE A 99 15.94 5.07 8.07
N LEU A 100 17.12 5.55 8.45
CA LEU A 100 17.35 6.95 8.76
C LEU A 100 17.70 7.76 7.50
N SER A 101 18.07 7.10 6.41
CA SER A 101 18.37 7.74 5.14
C SER A 101 17.11 8.30 4.47
N ASN A 102 17.25 9.46 3.82
CA ASN A 102 16.16 10.05 3.03
C ASN A 102 15.72 9.15 1.88
N GLU A 103 16.63 8.34 1.33
CA GLU A 103 16.34 7.42 0.23
C GLU A 103 15.40 6.30 0.67
N ALA A 104 15.74 5.57 1.74
CA ALA A 104 14.90 4.53 2.29
C ALA A 104 13.51 5.07 2.70
N GLN A 105 13.50 6.25 3.32
CA GLN A 105 12.26 6.92 3.69
C GLN A 105 11.40 7.27 2.46
N SER A 106 12.03 7.75 1.38
CA SER A 106 11.34 8.06 0.11
C SER A 106 10.75 6.81 -0.53
N ILE A 107 11.50 5.70 -0.56
CA ILE A 107 11.06 4.41 -1.09
C ILE A 107 9.82 3.91 -0.33
N LEU A 108 9.90 3.83 1.01
CA LEU A 108 8.78 3.38 1.82
C LEU A 108 7.55 4.28 1.66
N ARG A 109 7.77 5.60 1.56
CA ARG A 109 6.72 6.59 1.31
C ARG A 109 6.07 6.41 -0.08
N SER A 110 6.85 6.04 -1.10
CA SER A 110 6.35 5.74 -2.44
C SER A 110 5.40 4.54 -2.43
N TYR A 111 5.78 3.44 -1.77
CA TYR A 111 4.92 2.26 -1.67
C TYR A 111 3.59 2.55 -0.96
N LEU A 112 3.65 3.28 0.16
CA LEU A 112 2.43 3.65 0.88
C LEU A 112 1.55 4.63 0.09
N GLN A 113 2.14 5.55 -0.68
CA GLN A 113 1.37 6.42 -1.59
C GLN A 113 0.72 5.62 -2.71
N ALA A 114 1.40 4.62 -3.28
CA ALA A 114 0.82 3.74 -4.27
C ALA A 114 -0.32 2.90 -3.68
N ALA A 115 -0.18 2.40 -2.44
CA ALA A 115 -1.27 1.71 -1.73
C ALA A 115 -2.51 2.61 -1.59
N ALA A 116 -2.31 3.84 -1.13
CA ALA A 116 -3.37 4.81 -0.95
C ALA A 116 -4.06 5.15 -2.28
N ALA A 117 -3.27 5.43 -3.33
CA ALA A 117 -3.77 5.72 -4.66
C ALA A 117 -4.59 4.56 -5.25
N LYS A 118 -4.16 3.30 -5.07
CA LYS A 118 -4.91 2.11 -5.49
C LYS A 118 -6.28 2.04 -4.81
N ARG A 119 -6.35 2.32 -3.51
CA ARG A 119 -7.61 2.31 -2.76
C ARG A 119 -8.52 3.48 -3.12
N CYS A 120 -7.98 4.69 -3.22
CA CYS A 120 -8.71 5.88 -3.67
C CYS A 120 -9.33 5.69 -5.07
N ARG A 121 -8.53 5.22 -6.04
CA ARG A 121 -9.02 4.96 -7.41
C ARG A 121 -10.18 3.99 -7.44
N ARG A 122 -10.18 2.93 -6.61
CA ARG A 122 -11.31 2.01 -6.56
C ARG A 122 -12.58 2.64 -6.00
N HIS A 123 -12.48 3.33 -4.86
CA HIS A 123 -13.64 4.04 -4.29
C HIS A 123 -14.23 5.04 -5.31
N MET A 124 -13.38 5.65 -6.14
CA MET A 124 -13.81 6.48 -7.26
C MET A 124 -14.48 5.70 -8.39
N ILE A 125 -13.93 4.57 -8.85
CA ILE A 125 -14.53 3.74 -9.93
C ILE A 125 -15.89 3.19 -9.53
N GLU A 126 -16.02 2.66 -8.30
CA GLU A 126 -17.32 2.20 -7.75
C GLU A 126 -18.38 3.33 -7.72
N THR A 127 -17.91 4.58 -7.68
CA THR A 127 -18.75 5.77 -7.71
C THR A 127 -19.03 6.24 -9.15
N ASP A 128 -18.06 6.14 -10.06
CA ASP A 128 -18.07 6.63 -11.45
C ASP A 128 -18.85 5.72 -12.43
N GLU A 129 -18.91 4.40 -12.20
CA GLU A 129 -19.71 3.45 -13.00
C GLU A 129 -21.21 3.85 -13.12
N PHE A 130 -21.68 4.81 -12.32
CA PHE A 130 -23.03 5.38 -12.40
C PHE A 130 -23.11 6.84 -12.88
N MET A 131 -22.02 7.61 -12.86
CA MET A 131 -22.04 9.00 -13.31
C MET A 131 -21.84 9.10 -14.83
N SER A 132 -21.04 8.21 -15.41
CA SER A 132 -20.75 8.21 -16.86
C SER A 132 -21.92 7.72 -17.75
N SER A 133 -23.01 7.18 -17.18
CA SER A 133 -24.13 6.65 -17.98
C SER A 133 -25.22 7.66 -18.35
N ASN A 134 -25.18 8.91 -17.87
CA ASN A 134 -26.30 9.86 -18.00
C ASN A 134 -25.83 11.30 -18.26
N ASN A 135 -25.19 11.58 -19.40
CA ASN A 135 -24.68 12.93 -19.68
C ASN A 135 -25.68 13.90 -20.36
N ASP A 136 -26.88 13.48 -20.77
CA ASP A 136 -27.82 14.41 -21.44
C ASP A 136 -29.11 14.72 -20.62
N ASN A 137 -29.39 13.95 -19.55
CA ASN A 137 -30.62 14.09 -18.75
C ASN A 137 -30.38 14.45 -17.27
N LEU A 138 -29.12 14.62 -16.83
CA LEU A 138 -28.73 14.80 -15.43
C LEU A 138 -29.36 16.02 -14.74
N LEU A 139 -29.75 17.03 -15.51
CA LEU A 139 -30.21 18.33 -14.99
C LEU A 139 -31.73 18.44 -14.80
N THR A 140 -32.51 17.38 -15.02
CA THR A 140 -33.99 17.48 -15.00
C THR A 140 -34.71 16.51 -14.06
N ASP A 141 -34.02 15.57 -13.42
CA ASP A 141 -34.64 14.56 -12.53
C ASP A 141 -34.07 14.60 -11.10
N ASP A 142 -34.93 14.95 -10.14
CA ASP A 142 -34.62 15.09 -8.71
C ASP A 142 -34.15 13.78 -8.06
N MET A 143 -34.60 12.63 -8.60
CA MET A 143 -34.12 11.31 -8.19
C MET A 143 -32.66 11.08 -8.58
N THR A 144 -32.24 11.56 -9.75
CA THR A 144 -30.85 11.44 -10.22
C THR A 144 -29.91 12.31 -9.39
N ILE A 145 -30.32 13.54 -9.03
CA ILE A 145 -29.54 14.42 -8.14
C ILE A 145 -29.39 13.79 -6.75
N SER A 146 -30.48 13.29 -6.18
CA SER A 146 -30.46 12.63 -4.87
C SER A 146 -29.54 11.40 -4.85
N ALA A 147 -29.53 10.60 -5.92
CA ALA A 147 -28.64 9.46 -6.05
C ALA A 147 -27.15 9.87 -6.15
N ALA A 148 -26.84 10.93 -6.88
CA ALA A 148 -25.48 11.46 -6.97
C ALA A 148 -24.97 11.96 -5.61
N TYR A 149 -25.78 12.73 -4.86
CA TYR A 149 -25.43 13.17 -3.50
C TYR A 149 -25.23 12.01 -2.54
N LEU A 150 -26.09 10.99 -2.59
CA LEU A 150 -25.95 9.81 -1.75
C LEU A 150 -24.64 9.06 -2.04
N LYS A 151 -24.27 8.93 -3.32
CA LYS A 151 -22.99 8.34 -3.73
C LYS A 151 -21.79 9.17 -3.27
N MET A 152 -21.85 10.49 -3.42
CA MET A 152 -20.82 11.40 -2.90
C MET A 152 -20.67 11.27 -1.38
N LYS A 153 -21.78 11.18 -0.65
CA LYS A 153 -21.78 10.95 0.79
C LYS A 153 -21.12 9.62 1.14
N THR A 154 -21.43 8.54 0.42
CA THR A 154 -20.80 7.23 0.61
C THR A 154 -19.29 7.29 0.36
N LEU A 155 -18.84 7.97 -0.70
CA LEU A 155 -17.43 8.17 -0.99
C LEU A 155 -16.70 8.87 0.16
N CYS A 156 -17.27 9.98 0.69
CA CYS A 156 -16.70 10.70 1.83
C CYS A 156 -16.60 9.80 3.08
N ILE A 157 -17.62 8.98 3.35
CA ILE A 157 -17.60 8.02 4.46
C ILE A 157 -16.49 6.99 4.26
N ASN A 158 -16.37 6.39 3.07
CA ASN A 158 -15.35 5.40 2.77
C ASN A 158 -13.93 5.97 2.92
N ILE A 159 -13.67 7.17 2.39
CA ILE A 159 -12.39 7.86 2.55
C ILE A 159 -12.11 8.16 4.03
N SER A 160 -13.12 8.59 4.80
CA SER A 160 -12.97 8.81 6.24
C SER A 160 -12.59 7.52 6.98
N LEU A 161 -13.19 6.38 6.63
CA LEU A 161 -12.87 5.08 7.22
C LEU A 161 -11.44 4.63 6.84
N GLU A 162 -11.00 4.89 5.60
CA GLU A 162 -9.63 4.62 5.16
C GLU A 162 -8.60 5.36 6.02
N ILE A 163 -8.85 6.65 6.29
CA ILE A 163 -7.99 7.49 7.12
C ILE A 163 -7.98 7.00 8.57
N GLN A 164 -9.14 6.60 9.12
CA GLN A 164 -9.21 6.07 10.49
C GLN A 164 -8.42 4.77 10.63
N ALA A 165 -8.48 3.87 9.65
CA ALA A 165 -7.69 2.66 9.65
C ALA A 165 -6.18 2.96 9.52
N ASP A 166 -5.77 3.94 8.70
CA ASP A 166 -4.37 4.39 8.62
C ASP A 166 -3.85 4.80 10.00
N ILE A 167 -4.66 5.57 10.75
CA ILE A 167 -4.31 6.03 12.10
C ILE A 167 -4.18 4.83 13.06
N LYS A 168 -5.13 3.90 13.07
CA LYS A 168 -5.09 2.73 13.96
C LYS A 168 -3.92 1.79 13.67
N ILE A 169 -3.60 1.58 12.39
CA ILE A 169 -2.43 0.80 11.97
C ILE A 169 -1.14 1.54 12.36
N HIS A 170 -1.12 2.87 12.26
CA HIS A 170 0.01 3.67 12.71
C HIS A 170 0.27 3.51 14.21
N ASP A 171 -0.78 3.59 15.03
CA ASP A 171 -0.69 3.54 16.50
C ASP A 171 -0.12 2.21 17.02
N GLN A 172 -0.11 1.16 16.20
CA GLN A 172 0.52 -0.13 16.50
C GLN A 172 2.06 -0.08 16.42
N ASN A 173 2.65 1.08 16.05
CA ASN A 173 4.10 1.35 16.02
C ASN A 173 4.91 0.39 15.13
N ILE A 174 4.30 -0.17 14.09
CA ILE A 174 4.97 -1.10 13.17
C ILE A 174 5.81 -0.35 12.13
N LEU A 175 5.36 0.82 11.68
CA LEU A 175 6.06 1.66 10.71
C LEU A 175 6.75 2.86 11.38
N PRO A 176 7.89 3.35 10.85
CA PRO A 176 8.53 4.57 11.33
C PRO A 176 7.56 5.77 11.31
N ARG A 177 7.55 6.59 12.37
CA ARG A 177 6.53 7.62 12.65
C ARG A 177 6.32 8.69 11.57
N LEU A 178 7.27 8.88 10.65
CA LEU A 178 7.24 9.95 9.64
C LEU A 178 6.45 9.59 8.37
N GLN A 179 6.06 8.32 8.16
CA GLN A 179 5.61 7.85 6.85
C GLN A 179 4.08 7.91 6.62
N ILE A 180 3.25 7.81 7.65
CA ILE A 180 1.79 7.60 7.48
C ILE A 180 1.01 8.90 7.28
N TYR A 181 1.43 10.04 7.87
CA TYR A 181 0.79 11.34 7.63
C TYR A 181 0.80 11.77 6.15
N ALA A 182 1.78 11.27 5.40
CA ALA A 182 1.87 11.48 3.95
C ALA A 182 0.83 10.69 3.15
N CYS A 183 0.38 9.54 3.67
CA CYS A 183 -0.65 8.68 3.08
C CYS A 183 -2.03 9.34 3.24
N SER A 184 -2.38 9.82 4.44
CA SER A 184 -3.68 10.48 4.69
C SER A 184 -3.81 11.84 4.01
N SER A 185 -2.77 12.69 4.02
CA SER A 185 -2.84 14.05 3.47
C SER A 185 -2.80 14.09 1.94
N LYS A 186 -2.01 13.23 1.28
CA LYS A 186 -1.96 13.18 -0.20
C LYS A 186 -3.12 12.40 -0.81
N SER A 187 -3.70 11.43 -0.11
CA SER A 187 -4.89 10.71 -0.62
C SER A 187 -6.09 11.63 -0.78
N ILE A 188 -6.26 12.58 0.15
CA ILE A 188 -7.25 13.66 0.04
C ILE A 188 -6.93 14.55 -1.17
N PHE A 189 -5.65 14.91 -1.38
CA PHE A 189 -5.24 15.77 -2.50
C PHE A 189 -5.36 15.07 -3.87
N VAL A 190 -5.01 13.78 -3.97
CA VAL A 190 -5.17 12.98 -5.20
C VAL A 190 -6.64 12.75 -5.53
N CYS A 191 -7.51 12.57 -4.52
CA CYS A 191 -8.96 12.54 -4.70
C CYS A 191 -9.53 13.89 -5.14
N LEU A 192 -8.89 15.02 -4.80
CA LEU A 192 -9.29 16.36 -5.24
C LEU A 192 -8.75 16.70 -6.64
N ASP A 193 -7.52 16.31 -6.98
CA ASP A 193 -6.93 16.60 -8.30
C ASP A 193 -7.64 15.84 -9.44
N THR A 194 -8.16 14.64 -9.19
CA THR A 194 -8.98 13.92 -10.19
C THR A 194 -10.33 14.60 -10.45
N THR A 195 -10.79 15.49 -9.57
CA THR A 195 -11.98 16.34 -9.81
C THR A 195 -11.65 17.64 -10.55
N GLN A 196 -10.37 18.02 -10.68
CA GLN A 196 -9.96 19.23 -11.41
C GLN A 196 -9.77 19.03 -12.92
N ASN A 197 -9.81 17.80 -13.43
CA ASN A 197 -9.84 17.54 -14.88
C ASN A 197 -11.26 17.52 -15.48
N SER A 198 -12.27 17.90 -14.71
CA SER A 198 -13.62 18.20 -15.19
C SER A 198 -13.83 19.72 -15.10
N PRO A 199 -13.72 20.49 -16.20
CA PRO A 199 -14.04 21.90 -16.14
C PRO A 199 -15.56 21.99 -15.96
N HIS A 200 -15.99 22.82 -15.01
CA HIS A 200 -17.39 23.08 -14.64
C HIS A 200 -17.98 22.04 -13.68
N ILE A 201 -18.00 22.37 -12.39
CA ILE A 201 -19.22 22.54 -11.57
C ILE A 201 -18.72 22.96 -10.18
N PHE A 202 -18.67 24.27 -9.92
CA PHE A 202 -18.87 24.89 -8.60
C PHE A 202 -18.98 26.41 -8.84
N PRO A 203 -20.19 27.00 -8.90
CA PRO A 203 -20.37 28.35 -8.44
C PRO A 203 -20.57 28.33 -6.92
N LEU A 204 -19.91 29.27 -6.26
CA LEU A 204 -20.13 29.71 -4.88
C LEU A 204 -21.60 30.03 -4.61
#